data_AF-A0A9E4ZG09-F1
#
_entry.id   AF-A0A9E4ZG09-F1
#
_cell.length_a   1.000
_cell.length_b   1.000
_cell.length_c   1.000
_cell.angle_alpha   90.00
_cell.angle_beta   90.00
_cell.angle_gamma   90.00
#
_symmetry.space_group_name_H-M   'P 1'
#
loop_
_entity.id
_entity.type
_entity.pdbx_description
1 polymer ?
#
loop_
_entity_poly.entity_id
_entity_poly.type
_entity_poly.pdbx_seq_one_letter_code
_entity_poly.pdbx_strand_id
1 'polypeptide(L)'
;MIEPEELEGIVGALGAATHEEVISIVKELAYERDEDEPLHDEIEKMCEKAVSEHLLETISSEELIEECDKCEEGMEFYILGPNAFPEYPFELSEVLDILKLDKREVDSEKLTQRYSERLKARLAELRHNIDKYSENVKEGREFYILGPNAFPEHPFELSEVMDILKPDRNEVDSEKLTQRNSERLKARFTKLKHNMDKCSENVEGSPDIPTLEQQYSDLLNVYYDYDSWLEGGIADMENDILALSKQIDSLGTAQDI
;
A
#
# COMPACT_ATOMS: atom_id res chain seq x y z
N MET A 1 -40.38 6.58 -4.82
CA MET A 1 -39.21 5.69 -4.96
C MET A 1 -38.67 5.50 -3.55
N ILE A 2 -38.46 4.27 -3.12
CA ILE A 2 -38.07 3.96 -1.74
C ILE A 2 -36.59 4.31 -1.53
N GLU A 3 -36.29 5.00 -0.44
CA GLU A 3 -34.93 5.34 -0.05
C GLU A 3 -34.23 4.14 0.62
N PRO A 4 -32.90 4.03 0.55
CA PRO A 4 -32.17 2.89 1.14
C PRO A 4 -32.40 2.75 2.65
N GLU A 5 -32.62 3.85 3.37
CA GLU A 5 -32.94 3.85 4.80
C GLU A 5 -34.31 3.23 5.08
N GLU A 6 -35.27 3.38 4.17
CA GLU A 6 -36.59 2.75 4.26
C GLU A 6 -36.52 1.24 4.01
N LEU A 7 -35.62 0.80 3.11
CA LEU A 7 -35.34 -0.62 2.88
C LEU A 7 -34.83 -1.30 4.16
N GLU A 8 -33.93 -0.63 4.88
CA GLU A 8 -33.45 -1.09 6.18
C GLU A 8 -34.59 -1.14 7.21
N GLY A 9 -35.47 -0.14 7.23
CA GLY A 9 -36.65 -0.13 8.10
C GLY A 9 -37.58 -1.33 7.86
N ILE A 10 -37.79 -1.71 6.59
CA ILE A 10 -38.57 -2.90 6.20
C ILE A 10 -37.94 -4.17 6.79
N VAL A 11 -36.64 -4.37 6.57
CA VAL A 11 -35.91 -5.54 7.08
C VAL A 11 -35.88 -5.55 8.61
N GLY A 12 -35.68 -4.39 9.23
CA GLY A 12 -35.65 -4.24 10.69
C GLY A 12 -36.99 -4.54 11.36
N ALA A 13 -38.11 -4.21 10.72
CA ALA A 13 -39.44 -4.51 11.24
C ALA A 13 -39.73 -6.02 11.25
N LEU A 14 -39.31 -6.72 10.20
CA LEU A 14 -39.42 -8.18 10.09
C LEU A 14 -38.38 -8.92 10.93
N GLY A 15 -37.26 -8.29 11.27
CA GLY A 15 -36.12 -8.91 11.95
C GLY A 15 -35.24 -9.73 11.00
N ALA A 16 -35.85 -10.59 10.19
CA ALA A 16 -35.21 -11.30 9.09
C ALA A 16 -36.18 -11.41 7.91
N ALA A 17 -35.83 -10.80 6.77
CA ALA A 17 -36.69 -10.72 5.59
C ALA A 17 -36.10 -11.50 4.41
N THR A 18 -36.91 -12.24 3.66
CA THR A 18 -36.46 -12.84 2.40
C THR A 18 -36.49 -11.81 1.27
N HIS A 19 -35.79 -12.11 0.17
CA HIS A 19 -35.80 -11.26 -1.02
C HIS A 19 -37.23 -11.03 -1.55
N GLU A 20 -38.04 -12.09 -1.63
CA GLU A 20 -39.42 -12.01 -2.12
C GLU A 20 -40.34 -11.18 -1.21
N GLU A 21 -40.12 -11.24 0.09
CA GLU A 21 -40.86 -10.44 1.07
C GLU A 21 -40.54 -8.96 0.95
N VAL A 22 -39.25 -8.62 0.81
CA VAL A 22 -38.82 -7.24 0.58
C VAL A 22 -39.48 -6.68 -0.68
N ILE A 23 -39.47 -7.43 -1.78
CA ILE A 23 -40.11 -6.99 -3.03
C ILE A 23 -41.62 -6.79 -2.84
N SER A 24 -42.28 -7.72 -2.15
CA SER A 24 -43.72 -7.65 -1.92
C SER A 24 -44.08 -6.42 -1.08
N ILE A 25 -43.32 -6.15 -0.02
CA ILE A 25 -43.53 -4.97 0.85
C ILE A 25 -43.28 -3.68 0.07
N VAL A 26 -42.20 -3.62 -0.70
CA VAL A 26 -41.85 -2.44 -1.52
C VAL A 26 -42.96 -2.12 -2.52
N LYS A 27 -43.56 -3.14 -3.14
CA LYS A 27 -44.69 -2.97 -4.08
C LYS A 27 -45.95 -2.46 -3.40
N GLU A 28 -46.32 -3.04 -2.26
CA GLU A 28 -47.49 -2.60 -1.50
C GLU A 28 -47.29 -1.18 -0.93
N LEU A 29 -46.08 -0.83 -0.51
CA LEU A 29 -45.74 0.54 -0.09
C LEU A 29 -45.88 1.55 -1.25
N ALA A 30 -45.46 1.17 -2.46
CA ALA A 30 -45.64 2.02 -3.65
C ALA A 30 -47.14 2.20 -3.97
N TYR A 31 -47.93 1.13 -3.82
CA TYR A 31 -49.38 1.18 -4.01
C TYR A 31 -50.08 2.12 -2.99
N GLU A 32 -49.75 2.02 -1.71
CA GLU A 32 -50.30 2.92 -0.66
C GLU A 32 -49.89 4.38 -0.85
N ARG A 33 -48.74 4.64 -1.47
CA ARG A 33 -48.24 6.00 -1.75
C ARG A 33 -48.76 6.59 -3.06
N ASP A 34 -49.62 5.89 -3.79
CA ASP A 34 -50.04 6.23 -5.17
C ASP A 34 -48.82 6.48 -6.10
N GLU A 35 -47.72 5.74 -5.89
CA GLU A 35 -46.49 5.81 -6.69
C GLU A 35 -46.46 4.74 -7.80
N ASP A 36 -45.60 4.95 -8.81
CA ASP A 36 -45.36 3.94 -9.84
C ASP A 36 -44.72 2.68 -9.23
N GLU A 37 -45.23 1.50 -9.62
CA GLU A 37 -44.73 0.22 -9.13
C GLU A 37 -43.25 0.05 -9.54
N PRO A 38 -42.31 -0.06 -8.57
CA PRO A 38 -40.89 -0.19 -8.88
C PRO A 38 -40.61 -1.51 -9.60
N LEU A 39 -39.67 -1.47 -10.54
CA LEU A 39 -39.26 -2.66 -11.28
C LEU A 39 -38.48 -3.61 -10.36
N HIS A 40 -38.70 -4.92 -10.53
CA HIS A 40 -38.03 -5.96 -9.75
C HIS A 40 -36.50 -5.82 -9.76
N ASP A 41 -35.93 -5.61 -10.95
CA ASP A 41 -34.49 -5.41 -11.16
C ASP A 41 -33.92 -4.18 -10.41
N GLU A 42 -34.74 -3.17 -10.12
CA GLU A 42 -34.31 -1.98 -9.38
C GLU A 42 -34.20 -2.28 -7.89
N ILE A 43 -35.16 -3.04 -7.34
CA ILE A 43 -35.15 -3.50 -5.95
C ILE A 43 -33.97 -4.45 -5.73
N GLU A 44 -33.71 -5.36 -6.67
CA GLU A 44 -32.57 -6.29 -6.59
C GLU A 44 -31.24 -5.54 -6.51
N LYS A 45 -31.02 -4.55 -7.38
CA LYS A 45 -29.82 -3.70 -7.33
C LYS A 45 -29.70 -2.91 -6.04
N MET A 46 -30.80 -2.46 -5.45
CA MET A 46 -30.79 -1.78 -4.16
C MET A 46 -30.37 -2.73 -3.04
N CYS A 47 -30.91 -3.95 -3.01
CA CYS A 47 -30.51 -4.98 -2.05
C CYS A 47 -29.02 -5.37 -2.20
N GLU A 48 -28.54 -5.58 -3.43
CA GLU A 48 -27.12 -5.88 -3.69
C GLU A 48 -26.21 -4.75 -3.20
N LYS A 49 -26.58 -3.50 -3.49
CA LYS A 49 -25.84 -2.32 -3.03
C LYS A 49 -25.84 -2.24 -1.51
N ALA A 50 -26.98 -2.44 -0.86
CA ALA A 50 -27.12 -2.42 0.59
C ALA A 50 -26.26 -3.51 1.27
N VAL A 51 -26.17 -4.70 0.68
CA VAL A 51 -25.27 -5.77 1.14
C VAL A 51 -23.79 -5.37 0.97
N SER A 52 -23.44 -4.72 -0.15
CA SER A 52 -22.07 -4.28 -0.41
C SER A 52 -21.60 -3.16 0.52
N GLU A 53 -22.51 -2.28 0.94
CA GLU A 53 -22.25 -1.15 1.85
C GLU A 53 -22.38 -1.54 3.34
N HIS A 54 -22.64 -2.83 3.61
CA HIS A 54 -22.86 -3.38 4.96
C HIS A 54 -24.06 -2.75 5.69
N LEU A 55 -25.06 -2.29 4.93
CA LEU A 55 -26.37 -1.86 5.43
C LEU A 55 -27.27 -3.06 5.70
N LEU A 56 -27.15 -4.12 4.88
CA LEU A 56 -27.80 -5.41 5.08
C LEU A 56 -26.77 -6.53 5.15
N GLU A 57 -27.09 -7.60 5.85
CA GLU A 57 -26.27 -8.83 5.87
C GLU A 57 -27.12 -10.07 5.59
N THR A 58 -26.53 -11.05 4.91
CA THR A 58 -27.20 -12.30 4.54
C THR A 58 -26.95 -13.40 5.56
N ILE A 59 -28.06 -13.97 6.04
CA ILE A 59 -28.11 -15.07 7.00
C ILE A 59 -28.81 -16.28 6.39
N SER A 60 -28.48 -17.46 6.88
CA SER A 60 -29.17 -18.70 6.51
C SER A 60 -30.35 -18.97 7.46
N SER A 61 -31.27 -19.84 7.03
CA SER A 61 -32.37 -20.33 7.87
C SER A 61 -31.92 -20.96 9.19
N GLU A 62 -30.70 -21.50 9.26
CA GLU A 62 -30.12 -22.11 10.48
C GLU A 62 -29.84 -21.10 11.60
N GLU A 63 -29.79 -19.81 11.27
CA GLU A 63 -29.49 -18.69 12.18
C GLU A 63 -30.76 -18.08 12.79
N LEU A 64 -31.94 -18.59 12.46
CA LEU A 64 -33.22 -18.20 13.07
C LEU A 64 -33.46 -18.97 14.38
N ILE A 65 -34.13 -18.33 15.35
CA ILE A 65 -34.49 -18.96 16.64
C ILE A 65 -35.63 -19.96 16.45
N GLU A 66 -36.61 -19.61 15.61
CA GLU A 66 -37.75 -20.47 15.30
C GLU A 66 -37.54 -21.16 13.95
N GLU A 67 -37.74 -22.48 13.92
CA GLU A 67 -37.83 -23.24 12.68
C GLU A 67 -39.06 -22.78 11.91
N CYS A 68 -38.83 -22.02 10.85
CA CYS A 68 -39.87 -21.60 9.95
C CYS A 68 -40.32 -22.82 9.12
N ASP A 69 -41.52 -23.34 9.40
CA ASP A 69 -42.13 -24.49 8.71
C ASP A 69 -42.26 -24.32 7.18
N LYS A 70 -42.13 -23.08 6.67
CA LYS A 70 -42.21 -22.73 5.25
C LYS A 70 -40.87 -22.43 4.60
N CYS A 71 -39.78 -22.46 5.36
CA CYS A 71 -38.48 -22.04 4.89
C CYS A 71 -37.76 -23.26 4.28
N GLU A 72 -37.59 -23.25 2.96
CA GLU A 72 -36.86 -24.31 2.26
C GLU A 72 -35.38 -24.29 2.66
N GLU A 73 -34.74 -25.47 2.69
CA GLU A 73 -33.30 -25.59 2.93
C GLU A 73 -32.52 -24.77 1.90
N GLY A 74 -31.79 -23.74 2.36
CA GLY A 74 -30.99 -22.85 1.51
C GLY A 74 -31.61 -21.46 1.23
N MET A 75 -32.74 -21.10 1.86
CA MET A 75 -33.23 -19.73 1.80
C MET A 75 -32.28 -18.76 2.52
N GLU A 76 -31.96 -17.66 1.83
CA GLU A 76 -31.19 -16.54 2.38
C GLU A 76 -32.15 -15.46 2.91
N PHE A 77 -31.85 -14.95 4.10
CA PHE A 77 -32.58 -13.83 4.70
C PHE A 77 -31.64 -12.64 4.85
N TYR A 78 -32.20 -11.45 4.76
CA TYR A 78 -31.55 -10.20 5.08
C TYR A 78 -31.81 -9.82 6.54
N ILE A 79 -30.77 -9.41 7.23
CA ILE A 79 -30.83 -8.73 8.53
C ILE A 79 -30.21 -7.34 8.42
N LEU A 80 -30.46 -6.51 9.42
CA LEU A 80 -29.79 -5.23 9.58
C LEU A 80 -28.28 -5.42 9.75
N GLY A 81 -27.51 -4.76 8.89
CA GLY A 81 -26.06 -4.69 8.98
C GLY A 81 -25.58 -3.66 10.00
N PRO A 82 -24.27 -3.65 10.32
CA PRO A 82 -23.70 -2.76 11.33
C PRO A 82 -23.73 -1.28 10.95
N ASN A 83 -23.84 -0.95 9.66
CA ASN A 83 -23.92 0.43 9.17
C ASN A 83 -25.36 0.91 8.96
N ALA A 84 -26.36 0.07 9.27
CA ALA A 84 -27.76 0.40 9.06
C ALA A 84 -28.22 1.53 10.00
N PHE A 85 -28.94 2.50 9.45
CA PHE A 85 -29.69 3.51 10.16
C PHE A 85 -31.15 3.51 9.66
N PRO A 86 -31.98 2.55 10.12
CA PRO A 86 -33.28 2.31 9.54
C PRO A 86 -34.25 3.46 9.76
N GLU A 87 -34.89 3.91 8.67
CA GLU A 87 -36.07 4.75 8.70
C GLU A 87 -37.31 3.89 8.47
N TYR A 88 -38.29 3.95 9.36
CA TYR A 88 -39.49 3.12 9.25
C TYR A 88 -40.58 3.89 8.50
N PRO A 89 -41.04 3.40 7.33
CA PRO A 89 -42.20 3.97 6.64
C PRO A 89 -43.42 3.99 7.55
N PHE A 90 -44.19 5.07 7.50
CA PHE A 90 -45.40 5.20 8.31
C PHE A 90 -46.43 4.10 7.97
N GLU A 91 -46.53 3.76 6.68
CA GLU A 91 -47.46 2.78 6.13
C GLU A 91 -47.02 1.33 6.41
N LEU A 92 -45.79 1.10 6.90
CA LEU A 92 -45.20 -0.22 7.03
C LEU A 92 -46.03 -1.16 7.89
N SER A 93 -46.58 -0.66 9.00
CA SER A 93 -47.42 -1.47 9.89
C SER A 93 -48.66 -2.01 9.19
N GLU A 94 -49.27 -1.21 8.32
CA GLU A 94 -50.47 -1.60 7.58
C GLU A 94 -50.12 -2.61 6.47
N VAL A 95 -49.02 -2.37 5.76
CA VAL A 95 -48.51 -3.29 4.72
C VAL A 95 -48.15 -4.66 5.31
N LEU A 96 -47.51 -4.70 6.49
CA LEU A 96 -47.19 -5.95 7.17
C LEU A 96 -48.45 -6.73 7.57
N ASP A 97 -49.49 -6.04 8.03
CA ASP A 97 -50.78 -6.65 8.38
C ASP A 97 -51.52 -7.18 7.12
N ILE A 98 -51.48 -6.45 6.00
CA ILE A 98 -52.06 -6.86 4.71
C ILE A 98 -51.38 -8.14 4.21
N LEU A 99 -50.05 -8.17 4.22
CA LEU A 99 -49.25 -9.29 3.76
C LEU A 99 -49.20 -10.45 4.77
N LYS A 100 -49.68 -10.23 6.01
CA LYS A 100 -49.68 -11.20 7.12
C LYS A 100 -48.29 -11.76 7.38
N LEU A 101 -47.29 -10.87 7.42
CA LEU A 101 -45.91 -11.24 7.69
C LEU A 101 -45.63 -11.12 9.18
N ASP A 102 -45.20 -12.23 9.77
CA ASP A 102 -44.82 -12.28 11.18
C ASP A 102 -43.35 -11.89 11.37
N LYS A 103 -43.07 -11.22 12.49
CA LYS A 103 -41.71 -10.87 12.88
C LYS A 103 -40.92 -12.12 13.27
N ARG A 104 -39.67 -12.21 12.81
CA ARG A 104 -38.74 -13.31 13.10
C ARG A 104 -37.66 -12.86 14.06
N GLU A 105 -37.33 -13.72 15.01
CA GLU A 105 -36.19 -13.53 15.90
C GLU A 105 -34.96 -14.29 15.41
N VAL A 106 -33.82 -13.61 15.45
CA VAL A 106 -32.54 -14.13 14.97
C VAL A 106 -31.67 -14.55 16.14
N ASP A 107 -31.01 -15.70 16.03
CA ASP A 107 -30.15 -16.26 17.07
C ASP A 107 -28.83 -15.47 17.15
N SER A 108 -28.77 -14.55 18.10
CA SER A 108 -27.62 -13.70 18.32
C SER A 108 -26.33 -14.47 18.65
N GLU A 109 -26.41 -15.67 19.25
CA GLU A 109 -25.22 -16.45 19.62
C GLU A 109 -24.58 -17.08 18.37
N LYS A 110 -25.39 -17.70 17.52
CA LYS A 110 -24.93 -18.28 16.24
C LYS A 110 -24.36 -17.21 15.31
N LEU A 111 -25.04 -16.07 15.18
CA LEU A 111 -24.53 -14.94 14.42
C LEU A 111 -23.17 -14.49 14.95
N THR A 112 -23.05 -14.26 16.26
CA THR A 112 -21.80 -13.82 16.88
C THR A 112 -20.68 -14.81 16.60
N GLN A 113 -20.97 -16.12 16.68
CA GLN A 113 -19.99 -17.15 16.37
C GLN A 113 -19.53 -17.07 14.91
N ARG A 114 -20.45 -17.01 13.94
CA ARG A 114 -20.12 -16.87 12.51
C ARG A 114 -19.31 -15.62 12.21
N TYR A 115 -19.70 -14.46 12.73
CA TYR A 115 -18.95 -13.23 12.55
C TYR A 115 -17.54 -13.32 13.15
N SER A 116 -17.41 -13.94 14.33
CA SER A 116 -16.11 -14.13 14.96
C SER A 116 -15.18 -15.02 14.14
N GLU A 117 -15.70 -16.09 13.54
CA GLU A 117 -14.95 -17.00 12.69
C GLU A 117 -14.53 -16.32 11.38
N ARG A 118 -15.45 -15.58 10.75
CA ARG A 118 -15.18 -14.77 9.55
C ARG A 118 -14.12 -13.72 9.80
N LEU A 119 -14.16 -13.05 10.96
CA LEU A 119 -13.18 -12.04 11.35
C LEU A 119 -11.80 -12.66 11.60
N LYS A 120 -11.74 -13.82 12.26
CA LYS A 120 -10.48 -14.57 12.44
C LYS A 120 -9.87 -14.99 11.10
N ALA A 121 -10.69 -15.47 10.16
CA ALA A 121 -10.24 -15.83 8.82
C ALA A 121 -9.67 -14.63 8.06
N ARG A 122 -10.37 -13.48 8.07
CA ARG A 122 -9.87 -12.24 7.46
C ARG A 122 -8.58 -11.73 8.10
N LEU A 123 -8.45 -11.82 9.43
CA LEU A 123 -7.22 -11.47 10.13
C LEU A 123 -6.04 -12.36 9.73
N ALA A 124 -6.28 -13.66 9.53
CA ALA A 124 -5.26 -14.58 9.06
C ALA A 124 -4.81 -14.24 7.62
N GLU A 125 -5.75 -13.91 6.74
CA GLU A 125 -5.47 -13.48 5.36
C GLU A 125 -4.68 -12.15 5.33
N LEU A 126 -5.10 -11.17 6.12
CA LEU A 126 -4.39 -9.89 6.26
C LEU A 126 -2.96 -10.10 6.77
N ARG A 127 -2.76 -10.96 7.77
CA ARG A 127 -1.42 -11.31 8.26
C ARG A 127 -0.58 -11.94 7.15
N HIS A 128 -1.14 -12.91 6.43
CA HIS A 128 -0.44 -13.53 5.30
C HIS A 128 -0.05 -12.51 4.21
N ASN A 129 -0.95 -11.58 3.90
CA ASN A 129 -0.67 -10.50 2.95
C ASN A 129 0.44 -9.57 3.48
N ILE A 130 0.41 -9.18 4.76
CA ILE A 130 1.47 -8.38 5.39
C ILE A 130 2.81 -9.11 5.33
N ASP A 131 2.84 -10.40 5.67
CA ASP A 131 4.07 -11.20 5.62
C ASP A 131 4.61 -11.28 4.19
N LYS A 132 3.75 -11.53 3.20
CA LYS A 132 4.09 -11.53 1.76
C LYS A 132 4.62 -10.17 1.30
N TYR A 133 4.00 -9.06 1.72
CA TYR A 133 4.51 -7.72 1.44
C TYR A 133 5.87 -7.52 2.11
N SER A 134 6.06 -7.97 3.36
CA SER A 134 7.33 -7.84 4.08
C SER A 134 8.47 -8.60 3.39
N GLU A 135 8.19 -9.77 2.82
CA GLU A 135 9.14 -10.58 2.05
C GLU A 135 9.49 -9.91 0.72
N ASN A 136 8.48 -9.44 -0.03
CA ASN A 136 8.69 -8.71 -1.29
C ASN A 136 9.49 -7.41 -1.09
N VAL A 137 9.29 -6.71 0.03
CA VAL A 137 10.05 -5.49 0.36
C VAL A 137 11.47 -5.87 0.83
N LYS A 138 11.77 -7.10 1.26
CA LYS A 138 13.16 -7.51 1.55
C LYS A 138 13.98 -7.80 0.28
N GLU A 139 13.37 -8.30 -0.78
CA GLU A 139 14.07 -8.66 -2.03
C GLU A 139 14.37 -7.47 -2.97
N GLY A 140 13.71 -6.31 -2.79
CA GLY A 140 13.82 -5.16 -3.70
C GLY A 140 14.27 -3.83 -3.09
N ARG A 141 14.85 -3.81 -1.88
CA ARG A 141 15.25 -2.54 -1.23
C ARG A 141 16.54 -1.98 -1.79
N GLU A 142 16.43 -0.92 -2.60
CA GLU A 142 17.51 0.05 -2.77
C GLU A 142 17.52 0.99 -1.56
N PHE A 143 18.60 0.95 -0.78
CA PHE A 143 18.79 1.85 0.35
C PHE A 143 19.59 3.09 -0.10
N TYR A 144 19.07 4.26 0.24
CA TYR A 144 19.75 5.53 0.04
C TYR A 144 20.52 5.90 1.29
N ILE A 145 21.79 6.24 1.12
CA ILE A 145 22.65 6.76 2.19
C ILE A 145 22.82 8.26 1.91
N LEU A 146 22.71 9.10 2.93
CA LEU A 146 23.01 10.53 2.83
C LEU A 146 24.42 10.70 2.28
N GLY A 147 24.58 11.40 1.15
CA GLY A 147 25.88 11.64 0.50
C GLY A 147 26.79 12.61 1.26
N PRO A 148 28.10 12.65 0.96
CA PRO A 148 29.09 13.44 1.69
C PRO A 148 28.82 14.95 1.65
N ASN A 149 28.17 15.43 0.59
CA ASN A 149 27.78 16.83 0.41
C ASN A 149 26.33 17.13 0.80
N ALA A 150 25.61 16.15 1.36
CA ALA A 150 24.26 16.37 1.84
C ALA A 150 24.33 16.99 3.24
N PHE A 151 24.01 18.28 3.34
CA PHE A 151 23.78 18.98 4.61
C PHE A 151 22.28 18.95 4.89
N PRO A 152 21.78 17.96 5.64
CA PRO A 152 20.36 17.94 5.96
C PRO A 152 20.08 19.06 6.97
N GLU A 153 19.38 20.09 6.54
CA GLU A 153 18.54 20.83 7.48
C GLU A 153 17.46 19.86 7.93
N HIS A 154 17.50 19.44 9.19
CA HIS A 154 16.44 18.60 9.76
C HIS A 154 15.29 19.50 10.20
N PRO A 155 14.19 19.61 9.42
CA PRO A 155 13.00 20.29 9.91
C PRO A 155 12.48 19.58 11.16
N PHE A 156 12.08 20.39 12.15
CA PHE A 156 11.61 19.93 13.47
C PHE A 156 10.44 18.92 13.37
N GLU A 157 9.68 18.97 12.27
CA GLU A 157 8.54 18.09 12.01
C GLU A 157 8.96 16.63 11.71
N LEU A 158 10.18 16.39 11.24
CA LEU A 158 10.64 15.03 10.94
C LEU A 158 10.91 14.19 12.19
N SER A 159 11.26 14.80 13.33
CA SER A 159 11.45 14.03 14.57
C SER A 159 10.14 13.42 15.06
N GLU A 160 9.03 14.14 14.92
CA GLU A 160 7.70 13.67 15.32
C GLU A 160 7.22 12.53 14.40
N VAL A 161 7.47 12.65 13.10
CA VAL A 161 7.18 11.59 12.13
C VAL A 161 8.02 10.33 12.39
N MET A 162 9.30 10.49 12.75
CA MET A 162 10.18 9.37 13.07
C MET A 162 9.78 8.64 14.36
N ASP A 163 9.30 9.36 15.38
CA ASP A 163 8.79 8.78 16.63
C ASP A 163 7.48 8.00 16.42
N ILE A 164 6.65 8.42 15.46
CA ILE A 164 5.41 7.72 15.08
C ILE A 164 5.73 6.45 14.28
N LEU A 165 6.57 6.56 13.26
CA LEU A 165 6.83 5.45 12.34
C LEU A 165 7.79 4.40 12.91
N LYS A 166 8.63 4.77 13.89
CA LYS A 166 9.67 3.92 14.51
C LYS A 166 10.37 3.00 13.49
N PRO A 167 10.86 3.53 12.36
CA PRO A 167 11.48 2.70 11.34
C PRO A 167 12.72 2.01 11.93
N ASP A 168 12.92 0.74 11.60
CA ASP A 168 14.11 0.00 11.98
C ASP A 168 15.35 0.73 11.45
N ARG A 169 16.26 1.09 12.35
CA ARG A 169 17.57 1.63 11.97
C ARG A 169 18.38 0.49 11.35
N ASN A 170 18.54 0.53 10.03
CA ASN A 170 19.40 -0.41 9.35
C ASN A 170 20.85 0.00 9.61
N GLU A 171 21.60 -0.83 10.34
CA GLU A 171 23.05 -0.66 10.47
C GLU A 171 23.70 -0.91 9.11
N VAL A 172 24.50 0.06 8.66
CA VAL A 172 25.25 -0.04 7.42
C VAL A 172 26.58 -0.73 7.71
N ASP A 173 26.84 -1.82 7.00
CA ASP A 173 28.13 -2.53 7.02
C ASP A 173 29.21 -1.65 6.36
N SER A 174 30.02 -0.99 7.19
CA SER A 174 31.07 -0.06 6.77
C SER A 174 32.18 -0.74 5.97
N GLU A 175 32.46 -2.02 6.21
CA GLU A 175 33.49 -2.77 5.50
C GLU A 175 33.07 -3.03 4.05
N LYS A 176 31.84 -3.51 3.84
CA LYS A 176 31.30 -3.72 2.47
C LYS A 176 31.18 -2.41 1.70
N LEU A 177 30.81 -1.33 2.38
CA LEU A 177 30.72 -0.01 1.77
C LEU A 177 32.10 0.50 1.36
N THR A 178 33.11 0.32 2.22
CA THR A 178 34.52 0.63 1.91
C THR A 178 35.02 -0.16 0.72
N GLN A 179 34.77 -1.46 0.69
CA GLN A 179 35.17 -2.32 -0.42
C GLN A 179 34.56 -1.83 -1.74
N ARG A 180 33.23 -1.62 -1.78
CA ARG A 180 32.53 -1.15 -2.98
C ARG A 180 33.03 0.20 -3.49
N ASN A 181 33.25 1.16 -2.59
CA ASN A 181 33.72 2.49 -2.96
C ASN A 181 35.19 2.46 -3.41
N SER A 182 36.03 1.64 -2.78
CA SER A 182 37.41 1.43 -3.19
C SER A 182 37.51 0.84 -4.61
N GLU A 183 36.65 -0.14 -4.95
CA GLU A 183 36.60 -0.73 -6.28
C GLU A 183 36.16 0.29 -7.35
N ARG A 184 35.18 1.13 -7.02
CA ARG A 184 34.73 2.23 -7.90
C ARG A 184 35.84 3.25 -8.13
N LEU A 185 36.57 3.61 -7.07
CA LEU A 185 37.68 4.55 -7.15
C LEU A 185 38.83 3.98 -7.98
N LYS A 186 39.18 2.71 -7.78
CA LYS A 186 40.14 1.97 -8.63
C LYS A 186 39.72 1.95 -10.10
N ALA A 187 38.45 1.72 -10.40
CA ALA A 187 37.96 1.72 -11.78
C ALA A 187 38.05 3.10 -12.45
N ARG A 188 37.83 4.19 -11.70
CA ARG A 188 38.03 5.56 -12.21
C ARG A 188 39.52 5.87 -12.39
N PHE A 189 40.35 5.44 -11.45
CA PHE A 189 41.80 5.57 -11.52
C PHE A 189 42.38 4.87 -12.77
N THR A 190 42.00 3.61 -13.02
CA THR A 190 42.47 2.87 -14.20
C THR A 190 41.96 3.49 -15.50
N LYS A 191 40.74 4.02 -15.52
CA LYS A 191 40.20 4.76 -16.67
C LYS A 191 40.99 6.04 -16.94
N LEU A 192 41.33 6.80 -15.91
CA LEU A 192 42.13 8.02 -16.05
C LEU A 192 43.54 7.69 -16.55
N LYS A 193 44.18 6.66 -15.99
CA LYS A 193 45.50 6.18 -16.43
C LYS A 193 45.48 5.75 -17.90
N HIS A 194 44.48 4.97 -18.31
CA HIS A 194 44.31 4.56 -19.71
C HIS A 194 44.10 5.75 -20.65
N ASN A 195 43.38 6.79 -20.21
CA ASN A 195 43.21 8.02 -20.98
C ASN A 195 44.53 8.81 -21.10
N MET A 196 45.36 8.81 -20.06
CA MET A 196 46.69 9.42 -20.08
C MET A 196 47.65 8.68 -21.02
N ASP A 197 47.65 7.34 -20.98
CA ASP A 197 48.45 6.51 -21.88
C ASP A 197 48.06 6.77 -23.35
N LYS A 198 46.75 6.83 -23.66
CA LYS A 198 46.25 7.23 -24.99
C LYS A 198 46.67 8.63 -25.42
N CYS A 199 46.71 9.58 -24.48
CA CYS A 199 47.15 10.95 -24.73
C CYS A 199 48.65 10.98 -25.07
N SER A 200 49.46 10.16 -24.38
CA SER A 200 50.90 10.02 -24.66
C SER A 200 51.21 9.40 -26.04
N GLU A 201 50.32 8.52 -26.52
CA GLU A 201 50.47 7.83 -27.81
C GLU A 201 49.91 8.65 -29.00
N ASN A 202 49.36 9.85 -28.77
CA ASN A 202 48.72 10.72 -29.78
C ASN A 202 47.67 9.98 -30.64
N VAL A 203 46.89 9.09 -30.03
CA VAL A 203 45.87 8.30 -30.72
C VAL A 203 44.63 9.14 -31.02
N GLU A 204 44.06 8.98 -32.21
CA GLU A 204 42.84 9.68 -32.64
C GLU A 204 41.69 9.47 -31.63
N GLY A 205 41.19 10.56 -31.01
CA GLY A 205 40.20 10.52 -29.94
C GLY A 205 40.76 10.53 -28.50
N SER A 206 42.04 10.83 -28.31
CA SER A 206 42.61 11.09 -26.99
C SER A 206 42.00 12.36 -26.37
N PRO A 207 41.68 12.35 -25.06
CA PRO A 207 41.26 13.57 -24.37
C PRO A 207 42.41 14.57 -24.25
N ASP A 208 42.09 15.85 -24.40
CA ASP A 208 43.04 16.96 -24.23
C ASP A 208 43.48 17.10 -22.76
N ILE A 209 44.65 17.69 -22.52
CA ILE A 209 45.22 17.90 -21.16
C ILE A 209 44.22 18.56 -20.19
N PRO A 210 43.48 19.63 -20.55
CA PRO A 210 42.50 20.23 -19.64
C PRO A 210 41.37 19.27 -19.24
N THR A 211 41.04 18.32 -20.11
CA THR A 211 40.03 17.28 -19.82
C THR A 211 40.58 16.25 -18.83
N LEU A 212 41.87 15.92 -18.92
CA LEU A 212 42.55 15.04 -17.95
C LEU A 212 42.70 15.71 -16.58
N GLU A 213 43.02 17.00 -16.53
CA GLU A 213 43.09 17.79 -15.29
C GLU A 213 41.73 17.86 -14.59
N GLN A 214 40.64 18.08 -15.35
CA GLN A 214 39.29 18.05 -14.78
C GLN A 214 38.93 16.66 -14.23
N GLN A 215 39.23 15.58 -14.97
CA GLN A 215 38.98 14.22 -14.52
C GLN A 215 39.82 13.86 -13.27
N TYR A 216 41.04 14.39 -13.18
CA TYR A 216 41.89 14.25 -12.00
C TYR A 216 41.30 15.00 -10.79
N SER A 217 40.87 16.26 -10.98
CA SER A 217 40.23 17.05 -9.92
C SER A 217 38.96 16.37 -9.38
N ASP A 218 38.12 15.85 -10.29
CA ASP A 218 36.91 15.11 -9.92
C ASP A 218 37.24 13.81 -9.15
N LEU A 219 38.31 13.11 -9.54
CA LEU A 219 38.79 11.91 -8.84
C LEU A 219 39.31 12.25 -7.44
N LEU A 220 40.05 13.35 -7.32
CA LEU A 220 40.63 13.82 -6.06
C LEU A 220 39.54 14.24 -5.06
N ASN A 221 38.51 14.94 -5.52
CA ASN A 221 37.36 15.31 -4.68
C ASN A 221 36.66 14.06 -4.14
N VAL A 222 36.41 13.06 -4.99
CA VAL A 222 35.77 11.80 -4.58
C VAL A 222 36.65 10.99 -3.62
N TYR A 223 37.97 11.06 -3.76
CA TYR A 223 38.90 10.45 -2.81
C TYR A 223 38.77 11.08 -1.41
N TYR A 224 38.82 12.42 -1.31
CA TYR A 224 38.69 13.10 -0.02
C TYR A 224 37.31 12.91 0.61
N ASP A 225 36.25 12.86 -0.20
CA ASP A 225 34.89 12.55 0.27
C ASP A 225 34.83 11.15 0.91
N TYR A 226 35.50 10.15 0.32
CA TYR A 226 35.49 8.79 0.86
C TYR A 226 36.43 8.61 2.04
N ASP A 227 37.60 9.25 2.03
CA ASP A 227 38.54 9.22 3.17
C ASP A 227 37.91 9.82 4.42
N SER A 228 37.11 10.89 4.27
CA SER A 228 36.35 11.49 5.37
C SER A 228 35.23 10.60 5.92
N TRP A 229 34.70 9.66 5.13
CA TRP A 229 33.63 8.74 5.55
C TRP A 229 34.15 7.42 6.11
N LEU A 230 35.34 7.02 5.67
CA LEU A 230 35.89 5.69 5.86
C LEU A 230 37.32 5.82 6.38
N GLU A 231 37.47 6.43 7.57
CA GLU A 231 38.77 6.74 8.19
C GLU A 231 39.77 5.57 8.03
N GLY A 232 40.80 5.78 7.20
CA GLY A 232 41.89 4.82 6.98
C GLY A 232 41.58 3.65 6.04
N GLY A 233 40.38 3.54 5.47
CA GLY A 233 39.97 2.43 4.60
C GLY A 233 40.52 2.50 3.16
N ILE A 234 40.99 3.67 2.72
CA ILE A 234 41.42 3.91 1.33
C ILE A 234 42.80 4.62 1.25
N ALA A 235 43.51 4.74 2.38
CA ALA A 235 44.80 5.45 2.48
C ALA A 235 45.87 4.92 1.50
N ASP A 236 45.81 3.64 1.14
CA ASP A 236 46.74 3.03 0.18
C ASP A 236 46.69 3.69 -1.22
N MET A 237 45.59 4.36 -1.58
CA MET A 237 45.42 4.99 -2.90
C MET A 237 45.93 6.44 -2.97
N GLU A 238 46.27 7.07 -1.85
CA GLU A 238 46.74 8.46 -1.80
C GLU A 238 47.98 8.65 -2.68
N ASN A 239 48.96 7.76 -2.50
CA ASN A 239 50.23 7.80 -3.20
C ASN A 239 50.05 7.64 -4.72
N ASP A 240 49.11 6.78 -5.12
CA ASP A 240 48.79 6.52 -6.53
C ASP A 240 48.11 7.73 -7.17
N ILE A 241 47.17 8.38 -6.47
CA ILE A 241 46.48 9.59 -6.95
C ILE A 241 47.49 10.74 -7.09
N LEU A 242 48.36 10.95 -6.11
CA LEU A 242 49.40 11.99 -6.20
C LEU A 242 50.40 11.72 -7.33
N ALA A 243 50.65 10.45 -7.67
CA ALA A 243 51.50 10.10 -8.81
C ALA A 243 50.86 10.49 -10.17
N LEU A 244 49.53 10.46 -10.30
CA LEU A 244 48.84 10.89 -11.52
C LEU A 244 49.02 12.38 -11.80
N SER A 245 48.99 13.25 -10.78
CA SER A 245 49.25 14.69 -10.95
C SER A 245 50.59 14.92 -11.64
N LYS A 246 51.65 14.28 -11.14
CA LYS A 246 53.01 14.42 -11.70
C LYS A 246 53.08 13.92 -13.15
N GLN A 247 52.31 12.90 -13.49
CA GLN A 247 52.25 12.37 -14.85
C GLN A 247 51.48 13.31 -15.79
N ILE A 248 50.37 13.91 -15.36
CA ILE A 248 49.64 14.94 -16.13
C ILE A 248 50.53 16.15 -16.37
N ASP A 249 51.25 16.64 -15.35
CA ASP A 249 52.20 17.75 -15.46
C ASP A 249 53.31 17.45 -16.49
N SER A 250 53.82 16.21 -16.50
CA SER A 250 54.85 15.77 -17.46
C SER A 250 54.34 15.69 -18.91
N LEU A 251 53.05 15.37 -19.09
CA LEU A 251 52.40 15.38 -20.41
C LEU A 251 52.15 16.80 -20.91
N GLY A 252 51.73 17.71 -20.01
CA GLY A 252 51.55 19.14 -20.31
C GLY A 252 52.84 19.81 -20.76
N THR A 253 53.91 19.60 -20.01
CA THR A 253 55.24 20.13 -20.34
C THR A 253 55.86 19.54 -21.61
N ALA A 254 55.45 18.34 -22.03
CA ALA A 254 55.89 17.71 -23.27
C ALA A 254 55.14 18.20 -24.53
N GLN A 255 53.93 18.78 -24.37
CA GLN A 255 53.13 19.34 -25.48
C GLN A 255 53.31 20.85 -25.68
N ASP A 256 53.88 21.57 -24.69
CA ASP A 256 54.20 23.01 -24.76
C ASP A 256 55.58 23.32 -25.43
N ILE A 257 56.18 22.35 -26.14
CA ILE A 257 57.40 22.49 -26.98
C ILE A 257 57.06 22.23 -28.44
#